data_AF-A0A497S140-F1
#
_entry.id   AF-A0A497S140-F1
#
_cell.length_a   1.000
_cell.length_b   1.000
_cell.length_c   1.000
_cell.angle_alpha   90.00
_cell.angle_beta   90.00
_cell.angle_gamma   90.00
#
_symmetry.space_group_name_H-M   'P 1'
#
loop_
_entity.id
_entity.type
_entity.pdbx_description
1 polymer ?
#
loop_
_entity_poly.entity_id
_entity_poly.type
_entity_poly.pdbx_seq_one_letter_code
_entity_poly.pdbx_strand_id
1 'polypeptide(L)'
;MNPEIEKLIERVAKESGKSAKEIRAMMNKRKEATHGLLSDYGAIYAVAKEFGIDLSEDKLELKKISEISKNETVNVAGRVKAIFPPREFERNDGSRGRFASIILMDESGEIRLVLWNNNVGISNRVGKNDIILVRNAYARENINNEVELHTGSLTTITINPRLEIKLPKVKEELVKISDIKKEMQDIDLICRVYMYYPQTEFKRDDGSMGKRASFIAEDETGKMRVVLWDSASDTRLERGNIVRIENAYVRENINNELEIHVGNRGRILHVDAKLNLPELEPEKELKINEINSIMTGFSISGRVLQIYGQRPYVNGLMASLILGDETGTIRTVLWNEKSDIVNEIKRGDAIRIKNAYSRENINNELEIHVGRYGEIIVNQDLNLPSLEEIENSLIREKDIVSLERGDRYVKISGKIVDIEMGKRLIYMTCPNCGRSVQNLGLGWFCEFCSEDVEPIPNIVFSFILEDNTSSIRVVSFRENAEKLIGMDVEEVMNIIGETQDELEPLNRVRDKLINREISVIGRVRYNEFSDQIELIVDNVL
;
A
#
# COMPACT_ATOMS: atom_id res chain seq x y z
N MET A 1 -61.57 0.52 2.00
CA MET A 1 -60.64 -0.62 2.00
C MET A 1 -60.67 -1.23 0.60
N ASN A 2 -59.53 -1.65 0.06
CA ASN A 2 -59.44 -2.18 -1.31
C ASN A 2 -60.30 -3.46 -1.46
N PRO A 3 -61.16 -3.61 -2.49
CA PRO A 3 -61.99 -4.80 -2.73
C PRO A 3 -61.22 -6.12 -2.76
N GLU A 4 -59.94 -6.09 -3.14
CA GLU A 4 -59.09 -7.28 -3.19
C GLU A 4 -58.64 -7.74 -1.79
N ILE A 5 -58.39 -6.80 -0.89
CA ILE A 5 -58.06 -7.08 0.52
C ILE A 5 -59.25 -7.72 1.22
N GLU A 6 -60.46 -7.33 0.84
CA GLU A 6 -61.66 -7.92 1.40
C GLU A 6 -61.82 -9.40 1.01
N LYS A 7 -61.44 -9.77 -0.23
CA LYS A 7 -61.36 -11.18 -0.65
C LYS A 7 -60.30 -11.96 0.14
N LEU A 8 -59.14 -11.36 0.39
CA LEU A 8 -58.10 -11.98 1.22
C LEU A 8 -58.56 -12.16 2.67
N ILE A 9 -59.26 -11.19 3.24
CA ILE A 9 -59.86 -11.29 4.58
C ILE A 9 -60.88 -12.41 4.63
N GLU A 10 -61.75 -12.53 3.64
CA GLU A 10 -62.74 -13.61 3.54
C GLU A 10 -62.07 -14.99 3.43
N ARG A 11 -61.01 -15.11 2.63
CA ARG A 11 -60.24 -16.34 2.48
C ARG A 11 -59.54 -16.74 3.77
N VAL A 12 -58.79 -15.82 4.39
CA VAL A 12 -58.10 -16.07 5.66
C VAL A 12 -59.11 -16.39 6.75
N ALA A 13 -60.24 -15.70 6.82
CA ALA A 13 -61.32 -16.02 7.75
C ALA A 13 -61.85 -17.45 7.56
N LYS A 14 -62.11 -17.84 6.31
CA LYS A 14 -62.60 -19.19 5.95
C LYS A 14 -61.60 -20.29 6.33
N GLU A 15 -60.33 -20.12 5.99
CA GLU A 15 -59.30 -21.15 6.21
C GLU A 15 -58.80 -21.21 7.66
N SER A 16 -58.79 -20.09 8.38
CA SER A 16 -58.41 -20.05 9.81
C SER A 16 -59.54 -20.42 10.77
N GLY A 17 -60.79 -20.51 10.28
CA GLY A 17 -61.99 -20.71 11.11
C GLY A 17 -62.38 -19.48 11.95
N LYS A 18 -61.80 -18.31 11.67
CA LYS A 18 -62.10 -17.04 12.35
C LYS A 18 -63.14 -16.22 11.59
N SER A 19 -63.84 -15.33 12.29
CA SER A 19 -64.71 -14.37 11.62
C SER A 19 -63.91 -13.28 10.92
N ALA A 20 -64.44 -12.71 9.83
CA ALA A 20 -63.82 -11.56 9.15
C ALA A 20 -63.63 -10.35 10.09
N LYS A 21 -64.43 -10.24 11.16
CA LYS A 21 -64.26 -9.21 12.20
C LYS A 21 -63.02 -9.47 13.05
N GLU A 22 -62.77 -10.71 13.44
CA GLU A 22 -61.55 -11.10 14.17
C GLU A 22 -60.30 -10.90 13.31
N ILE A 23 -60.34 -11.28 12.03
CA ILE A 23 -59.23 -11.06 11.10
C ILE A 23 -58.91 -9.56 10.98
N ARG A 24 -59.92 -8.69 10.80
CA ARG A 24 -59.71 -7.24 10.76
C ARG A 24 -59.16 -6.69 12.08
N ALA A 25 -59.59 -7.21 13.23
CA ALA A 25 -59.03 -6.82 14.52
C ALA A 25 -57.56 -7.21 14.68
N MET A 26 -57.18 -8.42 14.22
CA MET A 26 -55.79 -8.88 14.20
C MET A 26 -54.92 -8.03 13.25
N MET A 27 -55.45 -7.68 12.08
CA MET A 27 -54.80 -6.77 11.14
C MET A 27 -54.57 -5.39 11.77
N ASN A 28 -55.60 -4.77 12.34
CA ASN A 28 -55.52 -3.44 12.95
C ASN A 28 -54.53 -3.42 14.11
N LYS A 29 -54.56 -4.43 14.99
CA LYS A 29 -53.60 -4.57 16.09
C LYS A 29 -52.14 -4.56 15.61
N ARG A 30 -51.87 -5.24 14.48
CA ARG A 30 -50.52 -5.28 13.89
C ARG A 30 -50.14 -3.96 13.24
N LYS A 31 -51.08 -3.30 12.55
CA LYS A 31 -50.86 -1.97 11.99
C LYS A 31 -50.53 -0.93 13.07
N GLU A 32 -51.29 -0.93 14.17
CA GLU A 32 -51.04 -0.08 15.35
C GLU A 32 -49.69 -0.39 16.00
N ALA A 33 -49.36 -1.67 16.21
CA ALA A 33 -48.07 -2.06 16.77
C ALA A 33 -46.87 -1.61 15.91
N THR A 34 -47.06 -1.48 14.60
CA THR A 34 -46.05 -0.95 13.67
C THR A 34 -46.12 0.56 13.47
N HIS A 35 -46.91 1.29 14.28
CA HIS A 35 -47.11 2.74 14.15
C HIS A 35 -47.55 3.15 12.72
N GLY A 36 -48.40 2.34 12.09
CA GLY A 36 -48.92 2.61 10.75
C GLY A 36 -47.98 2.26 9.59
N LEU A 37 -46.80 1.69 9.85
CA LEU A 37 -45.86 1.26 8.80
C LEU A 37 -46.34 0.02 8.02
N LEU A 38 -47.26 -0.75 8.58
CA LEU A 38 -47.83 -1.94 7.95
C LEU A 38 -49.04 -1.57 7.09
N SER A 39 -48.97 -1.86 5.80
CA SER A 39 -50.09 -1.73 4.86
C SER A 39 -51.16 -2.78 5.13
N ASP A 40 -52.36 -2.60 4.57
CA ASP A 40 -53.45 -3.58 4.70
C ASP A 40 -53.05 -4.95 4.10
N TYR A 41 -52.30 -4.98 2.99
CA TYR A 41 -51.72 -6.22 2.45
C TYR A 41 -50.70 -6.83 3.42
N GLY A 42 -49.78 -6.03 3.95
CA GLY A 42 -48.82 -6.51 4.93
C GLY A 42 -49.50 -7.09 6.18
N ALA A 43 -50.58 -6.45 6.63
CA ALA A 43 -51.36 -6.89 7.78
C ALA A 43 -52.06 -8.23 7.52
N ILE A 44 -52.74 -8.39 6.38
CA ILE A 44 -53.45 -9.65 6.07
C ILE A 44 -52.48 -10.81 5.81
N TYR A 45 -51.36 -10.58 5.11
CA TYR A 45 -50.33 -11.61 4.89
C TYR A 45 -49.67 -12.05 6.19
N ALA A 46 -49.39 -11.10 7.08
CA ALA A 46 -48.80 -11.43 8.37
C ALA A 46 -49.80 -12.24 9.24
N VAL A 47 -51.10 -11.93 9.17
CA VAL A 47 -52.15 -12.72 9.84
C VAL A 47 -52.26 -14.11 9.21
N ALA A 48 -52.29 -14.22 7.89
CA ALA A 48 -52.34 -15.51 7.19
C ALA A 48 -51.17 -16.43 7.56
N LYS A 49 -49.95 -15.87 7.66
CA LYS A 49 -48.75 -16.61 8.09
C LYS A 49 -48.85 -17.19 9.50
N GLU A 50 -49.54 -16.52 10.42
CA GLU A 50 -49.78 -17.04 11.79
C GLU A 50 -50.59 -18.33 11.78
N PHE A 51 -51.49 -18.47 10.80
CA PHE A 51 -52.34 -19.65 10.61
C PHE A 51 -51.77 -20.66 9.60
N GLY A 52 -50.56 -20.44 9.09
CA GLY A 52 -49.96 -21.29 8.06
C GLY A 52 -50.68 -21.24 6.69
N ILE A 53 -51.47 -20.19 6.45
CA ILE A 53 -52.21 -20.00 5.20
C ILE A 53 -51.30 -19.32 4.18
N ASP A 54 -51.11 -19.98 3.03
CA ASP A 54 -50.34 -19.43 1.92
C ASP A 54 -51.24 -18.62 0.96
N LEU A 55 -51.04 -17.30 0.96
CA LEU A 55 -51.73 -16.36 0.07
C LEU A 55 -50.96 -16.12 -1.23
N SER A 56 -49.88 -16.86 -1.50
CA SER A 56 -49.00 -16.68 -2.67
C SER A 56 -49.68 -16.92 -4.03
N GLU A 57 -50.82 -17.61 -4.07
CA GLU A 57 -51.57 -17.95 -5.28
C GLU A 57 -52.54 -16.86 -5.77
N ASP A 58 -52.84 -15.84 -4.95
CA ASP A 58 -53.72 -14.75 -5.38
C ASP A 58 -53.01 -13.81 -6.35
N LYS A 59 -53.74 -13.39 -7.40
CA LYS A 59 -53.25 -12.71 -8.62
C LYS A 59 -52.11 -11.72 -8.34
N LEU A 60 -50.91 -12.06 -8.81
CA LEU A 60 -49.73 -11.19 -8.70
C LEU A 60 -49.93 -9.94 -9.57
N GLU A 61 -50.48 -8.89 -8.98
CA GLU A 61 -50.58 -7.59 -9.65
C GLU A 61 -49.23 -6.88 -9.60
N LEU A 62 -48.58 -6.81 -10.76
CA LEU A 62 -47.33 -6.10 -10.96
C LEU A 62 -47.61 -4.66 -11.37
N LYS A 63 -46.96 -3.71 -10.69
CA LYS A 63 -47.01 -2.30 -11.05
C LYS A 63 -45.84 -1.96 -11.99
N LYS A 64 -46.09 -1.14 -13.03
CA LYS A 64 -45.02 -0.59 -13.85
C LYS A 64 -44.18 0.37 -13.01
N ILE A 65 -42.88 0.40 -13.26
CA ILE A 65 -41.94 1.22 -12.48
C ILE A 65 -42.34 2.71 -12.49
N SER A 66 -42.71 3.27 -13.63
CA SER A 66 -43.06 4.69 -13.75
C SER A 66 -44.35 5.08 -13.02
N GLU A 67 -45.19 4.11 -12.66
CA GLU A 67 -46.46 4.34 -11.96
C GLU A 67 -46.28 4.32 -10.44
N ILE A 68 -45.09 3.95 -9.95
CA ILE A 68 -44.80 3.84 -8.52
C ILE A 68 -44.74 5.24 -7.89
N SER A 69 -45.56 5.44 -6.86
CA SER A 69 -45.68 6.66 -6.05
C SER A 69 -45.13 6.42 -4.65
N LYS A 70 -44.81 7.48 -3.92
CA LYS A 70 -44.35 7.33 -2.52
C LYS A 70 -45.45 6.79 -1.60
N ASN A 71 -45.01 6.18 -0.49
CA ASN A 71 -45.86 5.69 0.60
C ASN A 71 -46.83 4.57 0.20
N GLU A 72 -46.56 3.86 -0.89
CA GLU A 72 -47.33 2.67 -1.25
C GLU A 72 -46.50 1.37 -1.10
N THR A 73 -47.20 0.24 -1.08
CA THR A 73 -46.60 -1.10 -1.13
C THR A 73 -46.86 -1.68 -2.51
N VAL A 74 -45.81 -2.15 -3.20
CA VAL A 74 -45.91 -2.65 -4.58
C VAL A 74 -45.28 -4.03 -4.75
N ASN A 75 -45.77 -4.75 -5.76
CA ASN A 75 -45.03 -5.83 -6.39
C ASN A 75 -44.45 -5.30 -7.71
N VAL A 76 -43.16 -5.51 -7.94
CA VAL A 76 -42.49 -5.08 -9.17
C VAL A 76 -41.64 -6.22 -9.68
N ALA A 77 -41.62 -6.39 -11.00
CA ALA A 77 -40.65 -7.23 -11.67
C ALA A 77 -39.80 -6.35 -12.59
N GLY A 78 -38.48 -6.45 -12.47
CA GLY A 78 -37.56 -5.64 -13.24
C GLY A 78 -36.30 -6.41 -13.60
N ARG A 79 -35.66 -6.02 -14.69
CA ARG A 79 -34.35 -6.52 -15.07
C ARG A 79 -33.29 -5.73 -14.33
N VAL A 80 -32.26 -6.40 -13.84
CA VAL A 80 -31.14 -5.80 -13.12
C VAL A 80 -30.24 -5.05 -14.09
N LYS A 81 -30.20 -3.72 -13.96
CA LYS A 81 -29.32 -2.83 -14.71
C LYS A 81 -27.96 -2.64 -14.02
N ALA A 82 -27.97 -2.39 -12.71
CA ALA A 82 -26.76 -2.17 -11.93
C ALA A 82 -26.91 -2.72 -10.51
N ILE A 83 -25.80 -3.12 -9.90
CA ILE A 83 -25.74 -3.67 -8.56
C ILE A 83 -24.64 -2.95 -7.78
N PHE A 84 -25.01 -2.39 -6.64
CA PHE A 84 -24.09 -1.67 -5.77
C PHE A 84 -23.75 -2.55 -4.54
N PRO A 85 -22.47 -2.59 -4.13
CA PRO A 85 -22.01 -3.50 -3.09
C PRO A 85 -22.64 -3.18 -1.72
N PRO A 86 -22.71 -4.18 -0.81
CA PRO A 86 -23.10 -3.96 0.57
C PRO A 86 -22.27 -2.89 1.28
N ARG A 87 -22.93 -2.07 2.10
CA ARG A 87 -22.33 -1.07 2.97
C ARG A 87 -22.77 -1.27 4.41
N GLU A 88 -21.88 -0.93 5.33
CA GLU A 88 -22.13 -0.88 6.77
C GLU A 88 -22.29 0.55 7.23
N PHE A 89 -23.16 0.75 8.22
CA PHE A 89 -23.33 2.02 8.92
C PHE A 89 -23.65 1.76 10.39
N GLU A 90 -23.37 2.73 11.25
CA GLU A 90 -23.74 2.70 12.65
C GLU A 90 -25.11 3.36 12.83
N ARG A 91 -25.99 2.74 13.62
CA ARG A 91 -27.27 3.31 14.02
C ARG A 91 -27.08 4.20 15.25
N ASN A 92 -28.07 5.04 15.52
CA ASN A 92 -28.08 5.92 16.71
C ASN A 92 -27.96 5.17 18.04
N ASP A 93 -28.30 3.88 18.08
CA ASP A 93 -28.18 3.00 19.25
C ASP A 93 -26.83 2.26 19.34
N GLY A 94 -25.87 2.59 18.47
CA GLY A 94 -24.56 1.93 18.37
C GLY A 94 -24.56 0.58 17.67
N SER A 95 -25.74 0.05 17.28
CA SER A 95 -25.81 -1.19 16.50
C SER A 95 -25.40 -0.96 15.04
N ARG A 96 -24.80 -1.97 14.39
CA ARG A 96 -24.46 -1.89 12.97
C ARG A 96 -25.64 -2.28 12.09
N GLY A 97 -25.94 -1.45 11.10
CA GLY A 97 -26.86 -1.75 10.00
C GLY A 97 -26.11 -2.05 8.70
N ARG A 98 -26.76 -2.79 7.80
CA ARG A 98 -26.24 -3.05 6.45
C ARG A 98 -27.29 -2.76 5.40
N PHE A 99 -26.84 -2.20 4.28
CA PHE A 99 -27.68 -2.05 3.10
C PHE A 99 -26.90 -2.30 1.80
N ALA A 100 -27.59 -2.69 0.75
CA ALA A 100 -27.11 -2.71 -0.62
C ALA A 100 -28.16 -2.09 -1.54
N SER A 101 -27.85 -1.88 -2.81
CA SER A 101 -28.86 -1.42 -3.75
C SER A 101 -28.72 -2.05 -5.12
N ILE A 102 -29.86 -2.21 -5.79
CA ILE A 102 -29.95 -2.73 -7.15
C ILE A 102 -30.78 -1.74 -7.97
N ILE A 103 -30.35 -1.41 -9.18
CA ILE A 103 -31.16 -0.66 -10.13
C ILE A 103 -31.94 -1.66 -10.97
N LEU A 104 -33.26 -1.62 -10.85
CA LEU A 104 -34.20 -2.40 -11.65
C LEU A 104 -34.73 -1.54 -12.79
N MET A 105 -34.98 -2.16 -13.94
CA MET A 105 -35.61 -1.50 -15.07
C MET A 105 -36.72 -2.36 -15.69
N ASP A 106 -37.72 -1.71 -16.24
CA ASP A 106 -38.75 -2.29 -17.11
C ASP A 106 -38.91 -1.41 -18.36
N GLU A 107 -39.98 -1.61 -19.13
CA GLU A 107 -40.27 -0.79 -20.32
C GLU A 107 -40.64 0.68 -20.00
N SER A 108 -41.00 0.97 -18.76
CA SER A 108 -41.54 2.25 -18.31
C SER A 108 -40.50 3.13 -17.63
N GLY A 109 -39.45 2.56 -17.04
CA GLY A 109 -38.39 3.32 -16.40
C GLY A 109 -37.45 2.48 -15.54
N GLU A 110 -36.72 3.18 -14.65
CA GLU A 110 -35.75 2.59 -13.73
C GLU A 110 -36.10 2.97 -12.29
N ILE A 111 -35.86 2.04 -11.36
CA ILE A 111 -36.06 2.30 -9.93
C ILE A 111 -34.97 1.62 -9.10
N ARG A 112 -34.55 2.33 -8.05
CA ARG A 112 -33.59 1.79 -7.09
C ARG A 112 -34.33 0.92 -6.07
N LEU A 113 -33.85 -0.32 -5.90
CA LEU A 113 -34.24 -1.23 -4.83
C LEU A 113 -33.16 -1.22 -3.74
N VAL A 114 -33.47 -0.67 -2.58
CA VAL A 114 -32.64 -0.68 -1.38
C VAL A 114 -32.92 -1.95 -0.57
N LEU A 115 -31.87 -2.78 -0.46
CA LEU A 115 -31.88 -4.03 0.27
C LEU A 115 -31.39 -3.79 1.69
N TRP A 116 -32.20 -4.12 2.69
CA TRP A 116 -31.86 -3.95 4.11
C TRP A 116 -31.59 -5.28 4.81
N ASN A 117 -30.60 -5.29 5.69
CA ASN A 117 -30.28 -6.40 6.61
C ASN A 117 -30.25 -7.77 5.90
N ASN A 118 -31.21 -8.65 6.18
CA ASN A 118 -31.28 -10.02 5.65
C ASN A 118 -31.37 -10.08 4.12
N ASN A 119 -31.86 -9.01 3.47
CA ASN A 119 -31.98 -8.95 2.01
C ASN A 119 -30.67 -8.51 1.33
N VAL A 120 -29.68 -8.01 2.08
CA VAL A 120 -28.39 -7.53 1.52
C VAL A 120 -27.68 -8.61 0.72
N GLY A 121 -27.75 -9.87 1.16
CA GLY A 121 -27.11 -10.99 0.46
C GLY A 121 -27.59 -11.20 -0.99
N ILE A 122 -28.73 -10.63 -1.38
CA ILE A 122 -29.23 -10.69 -2.76
C ILE A 122 -28.25 -10.00 -3.73
N SER A 123 -27.60 -8.90 -3.34
CA SER A 123 -26.66 -8.20 -4.23
C SER A 123 -25.42 -9.02 -4.60
N ASN A 124 -25.09 -10.04 -3.79
CA ASN A 124 -23.99 -10.97 -4.06
C ASN A 124 -24.42 -12.17 -4.93
N ARG A 125 -25.73 -12.39 -5.09
CA ARG A 125 -26.29 -13.57 -5.79
C ARG A 125 -26.85 -13.24 -7.16
N VAL A 126 -26.90 -11.97 -7.51
CA VAL A 126 -27.51 -11.47 -8.73
C VAL A 126 -26.48 -10.81 -9.64
N GLY A 127 -26.65 -10.99 -10.95
CA GLY A 127 -25.86 -10.37 -12.00
C GLY A 127 -26.65 -9.31 -12.78
N LYS A 128 -25.95 -8.53 -13.62
CA LYS A 128 -26.62 -7.73 -14.64
C LYS A 128 -27.46 -8.64 -15.54
N ASN A 129 -28.54 -8.10 -16.08
CA ASN A 129 -29.53 -8.82 -16.90
C ASN A 129 -30.41 -9.87 -16.20
N ASP A 130 -30.15 -10.25 -14.95
CA ASP A 130 -31.07 -11.09 -14.18
C ASP A 130 -32.44 -10.41 -14.02
N ILE A 131 -33.49 -11.21 -13.88
CA ILE A 131 -34.84 -10.72 -13.59
C ILE A 131 -35.08 -10.88 -12.09
N ILE A 132 -35.51 -9.82 -11.42
CA ILE A 132 -35.94 -9.89 -10.03
C ILE A 132 -37.42 -9.60 -9.95
N LEU A 133 -38.16 -10.47 -9.25
CA LEU A 133 -39.49 -10.17 -8.73
C LEU A 133 -39.38 -9.79 -7.25
N VAL A 134 -39.79 -8.57 -6.94
CA VAL A 134 -39.89 -8.06 -5.58
C VAL A 134 -41.36 -7.98 -5.22
N ARG A 135 -41.79 -8.72 -4.20
CA ARG A 135 -43.15 -8.62 -3.66
C ARG A 135 -43.15 -7.85 -2.36
N ASN A 136 -44.17 -7.03 -2.14
CA ASN A 136 -44.34 -6.22 -0.93
C ASN A 136 -43.15 -5.29 -0.65
N ALA A 137 -42.66 -4.59 -1.67
CA ALA A 137 -41.67 -3.51 -1.49
C ALA A 137 -42.35 -2.21 -1.08
N TYR A 138 -41.69 -1.40 -0.27
CA TYR A 138 -42.21 -0.10 0.19
C TYR A 138 -41.59 1.03 -0.61
N ALA A 139 -42.40 1.84 -1.27
CA ALA A 139 -41.93 3.02 -2.00
C ALA A 139 -41.73 4.21 -1.06
N ARG A 140 -40.56 4.83 -1.11
CA ARG A 140 -40.17 6.01 -0.31
C ARG A 140 -39.42 7.02 -1.17
N GLU A 141 -39.49 8.29 -0.80
CA GLU A 141 -38.63 9.32 -1.38
C GLU A 141 -37.26 9.29 -0.68
N ASN A 142 -36.19 9.36 -1.48
CA ASN A 142 -34.84 9.56 -0.99
C ASN A 142 -34.57 11.06 -0.73
N ILE A 143 -33.35 11.39 -0.28
CA ILE A 143 -32.95 12.77 0.01
C ILE A 143 -32.97 13.71 -1.21
N ASN A 144 -32.96 13.15 -2.42
CA ASN A 144 -33.06 13.88 -3.68
C ASN A 144 -34.51 14.00 -4.19
N ASN A 145 -35.51 13.59 -3.39
CA ASN A 145 -36.92 13.50 -3.77
C ASN A 145 -37.22 12.51 -4.90
N GLU A 146 -36.35 11.51 -5.13
CA GLU A 146 -36.62 10.43 -6.08
C GLU A 146 -37.27 9.25 -5.36
N VAL A 147 -38.24 8.61 -6.01
CA VAL A 147 -38.90 7.41 -5.46
C VAL A 147 -37.97 6.20 -5.59
N GLU A 148 -37.76 5.50 -4.49
CA GLU A 148 -37.03 4.24 -4.41
C GLU A 148 -37.80 3.18 -3.62
N LEU A 149 -37.52 1.91 -3.90
CA LEU A 149 -38.12 0.77 -3.23
C LEU A 149 -37.24 0.31 -2.08
N HIS A 150 -37.84 0.07 -0.92
CA HIS A 150 -37.17 -0.45 0.26
C HIS A 150 -37.69 -1.84 0.58
N THR A 151 -36.79 -2.76 0.90
CA THR A 151 -37.19 -4.05 1.46
C THR A 151 -37.53 -3.92 2.94
N GLY A 152 -38.65 -4.49 3.37
CA GLY A 152 -39.01 -4.67 4.79
C GLY A 152 -39.08 -6.15 5.18
N SER A 153 -39.63 -6.42 6.37
CA SER A 153 -39.74 -7.77 6.94
C SER A 153 -40.66 -8.72 6.17
N LEU A 154 -41.60 -8.17 5.39
CA LEU A 154 -42.55 -8.93 4.57
C LEU A 154 -42.18 -8.95 3.08
N THR A 155 -41.09 -8.28 2.70
CA THR A 155 -40.63 -8.26 1.31
C THR A 155 -40.02 -9.61 0.96
N THR A 156 -40.48 -10.21 -0.14
CA THR A 156 -39.89 -11.43 -0.69
C THR A 156 -39.27 -11.13 -2.05
N ILE A 157 -38.05 -11.61 -2.27
CA ILE A 157 -37.31 -11.41 -3.51
C ILE A 157 -37.09 -12.77 -4.17
N THR A 158 -37.50 -12.89 -5.43
CA THR A 158 -37.23 -14.06 -6.27
C THR A 158 -36.33 -13.65 -7.43
N ILE A 159 -35.19 -14.32 -7.57
CA ILE A 159 -34.25 -14.12 -8.69
C ILE A 159 -34.62 -15.11 -9.81
N ASN A 160 -34.64 -14.63 -11.05
CA ASN A 160 -35.01 -15.33 -12.27
C ASN A 160 -36.33 -16.14 -12.15
N PRO A 161 -37.44 -15.51 -11.70
CA PRO A 161 -38.75 -16.15 -11.69
C PRO A 161 -39.24 -16.41 -13.12
N ARG A 162 -40.09 -17.43 -13.29
CA ARG A 162 -40.88 -17.61 -14.51
C ARG A 162 -42.02 -16.60 -14.49
N LEU A 163 -41.99 -15.63 -15.40
CA LEU A 163 -43.03 -14.60 -15.54
C LEU A 163 -43.50 -14.52 -17.00
N GLU A 164 -44.78 -14.21 -17.19
CA GLU A 164 -45.39 -13.97 -18.50
C GLU A 164 -45.20 -12.51 -18.99
N ILE A 165 -44.14 -11.84 -18.55
CA ILE A 165 -43.81 -10.47 -18.96
C ILE A 165 -42.48 -10.45 -19.71
N LYS A 166 -42.38 -9.58 -20.72
CA LYS A 166 -41.12 -9.34 -21.44
C LYS A 166 -40.45 -8.07 -20.91
N LEU A 167 -39.32 -8.23 -20.23
CA LEU A 167 -38.52 -7.11 -19.74
C LEU A 167 -37.38 -6.79 -20.71
N PRO A 168 -37.10 -5.49 -20.99
CA PRO A 168 -36.02 -5.08 -21.90
C PRO A 168 -34.68 -5.58 -21.39
N LYS A 169 -33.78 -5.98 -22.30
CA LYS A 169 -32.41 -6.40 -21.95
C LYS A 169 -31.53 -5.17 -21.71
N VAL A 170 -30.65 -5.27 -20.73
CA VAL A 170 -29.61 -4.27 -20.47
C VAL A 170 -28.47 -4.56 -21.43
N LYS A 171 -28.12 -3.60 -22.28
CA LYS A 171 -26.95 -3.72 -23.15
C LYS A 171 -25.71 -3.61 -22.27
N GLU A 172 -24.91 -4.66 -22.22
CA GLU A 172 -23.62 -4.65 -21.54
C GLU A 172 -22.56 -4.13 -22.50
N GLU A 173 -22.03 -2.95 -22.21
CA GLU A 173 -20.92 -2.34 -22.96
C GLU A 173 -19.67 -2.43 -22.11
N LEU A 174 -18.76 -3.32 -22.50
CA LEU A 174 -17.43 -3.40 -21.91
C LEU A 174 -16.54 -2.36 -22.59
N VAL A 175 -16.05 -1.41 -21.82
CA VAL A 175 -15.12 -0.38 -22.28
C VAL A 175 -13.71 -0.97 -22.31
N LYS A 176 -12.99 -0.75 -23.41
CA LYS A 176 -11.56 -1.07 -23.51
C LYS A 176 -10.72 0.02 -22.86
N ILE A 177 -9.56 -0.33 -22.33
CA ILE A 177 -8.67 0.62 -21.65
C ILE A 177 -8.29 1.80 -22.55
N SER A 178 -8.02 1.58 -23.82
CA SER A 178 -7.69 2.65 -24.78
C SER A 178 -8.83 3.64 -25.04
N ASP A 179 -10.07 3.22 -24.81
CA ASP A 179 -11.27 4.02 -25.08
C ASP A 179 -11.70 4.85 -23.86
N ILE A 180 -10.99 4.72 -22.74
CA ILE A 180 -11.24 5.46 -21.51
C ILE A 180 -10.97 6.95 -21.72
N LYS A 181 -11.98 7.76 -21.40
CA LYS A 181 -11.95 9.22 -21.52
C LYS A 181 -12.31 9.86 -20.18
N LYS A 182 -11.88 11.11 -20.03
CA LYS A 182 -12.21 11.95 -18.87
C LYS A 182 -13.72 11.96 -18.64
N GLU A 183 -14.11 11.98 -17.38
CA GLU A 183 -15.50 12.12 -16.90
C GLU A 183 -16.44 10.95 -17.20
N MET A 184 -15.99 9.87 -17.86
CA MET A 184 -16.83 8.68 -18.03
C MET A 184 -17.29 8.14 -16.67
N GLN A 185 -18.58 7.82 -16.58
CA GLN A 185 -19.24 7.25 -15.40
C GLN A 185 -19.82 5.88 -15.73
N ASP A 186 -20.10 5.10 -14.69
CA ASP A 186 -20.77 3.80 -14.75
C ASP A 186 -20.17 2.84 -15.79
N ILE A 187 -18.84 2.87 -15.94
CA ILE A 187 -18.13 2.02 -16.90
C ILE A 187 -17.97 0.61 -16.36
N ASP A 188 -18.12 -0.36 -17.26
CA ASP A 188 -17.77 -1.75 -17.03
C ASP A 188 -16.57 -2.12 -17.90
N LEU A 189 -15.64 -2.90 -17.37
CA LEU A 189 -14.51 -3.45 -18.14
C LEU A 189 -14.06 -4.79 -17.58
N ILE A 190 -13.36 -5.55 -18.42
CA ILE A 190 -12.65 -6.78 -18.01
C ILE A 190 -11.17 -6.54 -18.23
N CYS A 191 -10.37 -6.84 -17.21
CA CYS A 191 -8.92 -6.66 -17.26
C CYS A 191 -8.21 -7.72 -16.43
N ARG A 192 -6.93 -7.92 -16.74
CA ARG A 192 -5.99 -8.63 -15.89
C ARG A 192 -5.39 -7.67 -14.87
N VAL A 193 -5.26 -8.11 -13.63
CA VAL A 193 -4.46 -7.44 -12.60
C VAL A 193 -2.98 -7.63 -12.95
N TYR A 194 -2.36 -6.65 -13.61
CA TYR A 194 -0.95 -6.71 -14.02
C TYR A 194 0.00 -6.55 -12.82
N MET A 195 -0.33 -5.62 -11.93
CA MET A 195 0.42 -5.35 -10.70
C MET A 195 -0.53 -4.86 -9.62
N TYR A 196 -0.55 -5.53 -8.47
CA TYR A 196 -1.41 -5.17 -7.34
C TYR A 196 -0.64 -4.37 -6.29
N TYR A 197 -1.30 -3.35 -5.75
CA TYR A 197 -0.80 -2.50 -4.69
C TYR A 197 -1.74 -2.61 -3.47
N PRO A 198 -1.26 -3.19 -2.35
CA PRO A 198 -2.08 -3.48 -1.18
C PRO A 198 -2.78 -2.27 -0.56
N GLN A 199 -3.78 -2.57 0.26
CA GLN A 199 -4.58 -1.60 0.99
C GLN A 199 -3.72 -0.76 1.95
N THR A 200 -3.95 0.55 1.91
CA THR A 200 -3.43 1.55 2.85
C THR A 200 -4.60 2.28 3.50
N GLU A 201 -4.44 2.69 4.75
CA GLU A 201 -5.43 3.50 5.47
C GLU A 201 -5.03 4.98 5.49
N PHE A 202 -6.04 5.87 5.52
CA PHE A 202 -5.82 7.31 5.62
C PHE A 202 -6.96 7.96 6.41
N LYS A 203 -6.65 9.08 7.07
CA LYS A 203 -7.65 9.88 7.77
C LYS A 203 -8.30 10.87 6.79
N ARG A 204 -9.63 10.93 6.77
CA ARG A 204 -10.41 11.91 5.99
C ARG A 204 -10.54 13.22 6.75
N ASP A 205 -10.95 14.27 6.03
CA ASP A 205 -11.18 15.61 6.60
C ASP A 205 -12.26 15.60 7.70
N ASP A 206 -13.25 14.71 7.59
CA ASP A 206 -14.29 14.50 8.60
C ASP A 206 -13.83 13.68 9.82
N GLY A 207 -12.56 13.29 9.86
CA GLY A 207 -11.96 12.49 10.92
C GLY A 207 -12.18 10.98 10.79
N SER A 208 -13.01 10.52 9.86
CA SER A 208 -13.21 9.08 9.59
C SER A 208 -11.97 8.46 8.92
N MET A 209 -11.80 7.15 9.09
CA MET A 209 -10.75 6.40 8.40
C MET A 209 -11.26 5.91 7.04
N GLY A 210 -10.54 6.24 5.98
CA GLY A 210 -10.72 5.71 4.63
C GLY A 210 -9.70 4.63 4.32
N LYS A 211 -10.06 3.75 3.39
CA LYS A 211 -9.16 2.72 2.87
C LYS A 211 -8.96 2.90 1.37
N ARG A 212 -7.75 2.64 0.90
CA ARG A 212 -7.41 2.70 -0.52
C ARG A 212 -6.46 1.58 -0.91
N ALA A 213 -6.80 0.84 -1.96
CA ALA A 213 -5.87 -0.03 -2.68
C ALA A 213 -5.79 0.41 -4.14
N SER A 214 -4.87 -0.15 -4.92
CA SER A 214 -4.86 0.08 -6.36
C SER A 214 -4.22 -1.06 -7.11
N PHE A 215 -4.40 -1.11 -8.42
CA PHE A 215 -3.64 -2.01 -9.28
C PHE A 215 -3.49 -1.42 -10.67
N ILE A 216 -2.56 -1.96 -11.45
CA ILE A 216 -2.46 -1.70 -12.89
C ILE A 216 -3.35 -2.73 -13.59
N ALA A 217 -4.42 -2.27 -14.20
CA ALA A 217 -5.24 -3.07 -15.10
C ALA A 217 -4.56 -3.20 -16.46
N GLU A 218 -4.71 -4.35 -17.10
CA GLU A 218 -4.21 -4.63 -18.44
C GLU A 218 -5.28 -5.36 -19.26
N ASP A 219 -5.50 -4.90 -20.48
CA ASP A 219 -6.28 -5.57 -21.52
C ASP A 219 -5.52 -5.51 -22.86
N GLU A 220 -6.10 -6.02 -23.95
CA GLU A 220 -5.42 -6.06 -25.25
C GLU A 220 -5.09 -4.68 -25.84
N THR A 221 -5.66 -3.61 -25.26
CA THR A 221 -5.53 -2.23 -25.75
C THR A 221 -4.59 -1.37 -24.94
N GLY A 222 -4.21 -1.79 -23.72
CA GLY A 222 -3.21 -1.10 -22.93
C GLY A 222 -3.26 -1.39 -21.44
N LYS A 223 -2.63 -0.50 -20.68
CA LYS A 223 -2.59 -0.53 -19.21
C LYS A 223 -3.11 0.77 -18.63
N MET A 224 -3.83 0.69 -17.51
CA MET A 224 -4.30 1.88 -16.79
C MET A 224 -4.40 1.59 -15.30
N ARG A 225 -4.19 2.62 -14.48
CA ARG A 225 -4.31 2.50 -13.03
C ARG A 225 -5.77 2.44 -12.60
N VAL A 226 -6.08 1.48 -11.74
CA VAL A 226 -7.36 1.31 -11.06
C VAL A 226 -7.17 1.62 -9.58
N VAL A 227 -7.99 2.52 -9.03
CA VAL A 227 -8.00 2.90 -7.62
C VAL A 227 -9.25 2.35 -6.95
N LEU A 228 -9.05 1.61 -5.86
CA LEU A 228 -10.11 0.98 -5.09
C LEU A 228 -10.32 1.75 -3.80
N TRP A 229 -11.55 2.20 -3.56
CA TRP A 229 -11.90 2.96 -2.36
C TRP A 229 -12.75 2.12 -1.42
N ASP A 230 -12.44 2.21 -0.12
CA ASP A 230 -13.23 1.66 0.97
C ASP A 230 -13.57 0.18 0.73
N SER A 231 -14.86 -0.19 0.69
CA SER A 231 -15.31 -1.57 0.47
C SER A 231 -14.74 -2.23 -0.79
N ALA A 232 -14.45 -1.47 -1.85
CA ALA A 232 -13.84 -2.02 -3.06
C ALA A 232 -12.40 -2.49 -2.79
N SER A 233 -11.68 -1.81 -1.89
CA SER A 233 -10.31 -2.15 -1.52
C SER A 233 -10.19 -3.40 -0.64
N ASP A 234 -11.29 -3.86 -0.04
CA ASP A 234 -11.32 -5.12 0.71
C ASP A 234 -11.38 -6.37 -0.22
N THR A 235 -11.52 -6.17 -1.53
CA THR A 235 -11.48 -7.26 -2.53
C THR A 235 -10.07 -7.85 -2.56
N ARG A 236 -9.95 -9.14 -2.28
CA ARG A 236 -8.68 -9.88 -2.42
C ARG A 236 -8.34 -10.00 -3.90
N LEU A 237 -7.22 -9.42 -4.29
CA LEU A 237 -6.68 -9.40 -5.65
C LEU A 237 -5.20 -9.76 -5.61
N GLU A 238 -4.79 -10.52 -6.62
CA GLU A 238 -3.42 -10.94 -6.85
C GLU A 238 -3.05 -10.68 -8.31
N ARG A 239 -1.75 -10.56 -8.55
CA ARG A 239 -1.20 -10.44 -9.90
C ARG A 239 -1.64 -11.65 -10.74
N GLY A 240 -2.15 -11.38 -11.93
CA GLY A 240 -2.68 -12.38 -12.86
C GLY A 240 -4.17 -12.68 -12.73
N ASN A 241 -4.85 -12.25 -11.66
CA ASN A 241 -6.30 -12.38 -11.59
C ASN A 241 -6.96 -11.65 -12.77
N ILE A 242 -7.98 -12.26 -13.34
CA ILE A 242 -8.83 -11.63 -14.35
C ILE A 242 -10.11 -11.19 -13.65
N VAL A 243 -10.40 -9.89 -13.75
CA VAL A 243 -11.50 -9.27 -13.03
C VAL A 243 -12.41 -8.49 -13.96
N ARG A 244 -13.71 -8.55 -13.66
CA ARG A 244 -14.71 -7.62 -14.17
C ARG A 244 -14.91 -6.51 -13.15
N ILE A 245 -14.71 -5.29 -13.59
CA ILE A 245 -15.05 -4.08 -12.83
C ILE A 245 -16.41 -3.60 -13.35
N GLU A 246 -17.34 -3.33 -12.45
CA GLU A 246 -18.64 -2.76 -12.79
C GLU A 246 -18.87 -1.41 -12.13
N ASN A 247 -19.55 -0.51 -12.83
CA ASN A 247 -19.93 0.83 -12.37
C ASN A 247 -18.74 1.66 -11.81
N ALA A 248 -17.59 1.58 -12.48
CA ALA A 248 -16.45 2.45 -12.17
C ALA A 248 -16.63 3.84 -12.79
N TYR A 249 -15.81 4.79 -12.36
CA TYR A 249 -15.81 6.16 -12.89
C TYR A 249 -14.37 6.64 -13.12
N VAL A 250 -14.18 7.55 -14.07
CA VAL A 250 -12.86 8.05 -14.45
C VAL A 250 -12.57 9.37 -13.74
N ARG A 251 -11.35 9.51 -13.20
CA ARG A 251 -10.82 10.77 -12.64
C ARG A 251 -9.41 11.03 -13.12
N GLU A 252 -8.99 12.27 -13.05
CA GLU A 252 -7.59 12.67 -13.22
C GLU A 252 -6.88 12.64 -11.85
N ASN A 253 -5.63 12.18 -11.85
CA ASN A 253 -4.75 12.33 -10.70
C ASN A 253 -4.08 13.72 -10.68
N ILE A 254 -3.24 13.98 -9.68
CA ILE A 254 -2.53 15.27 -9.50
C ILE A 254 -1.58 15.62 -10.67
N ASN A 255 -1.21 14.63 -11.49
CA ASN A 255 -0.36 14.79 -12.67
C ASN A 255 -1.19 14.90 -13.96
N ASN A 256 -2.51 15.03 -13.88
CA ASN A 256 -3.46 15.04 -15.00
C ASN A 256 -3.53 13.73 -15.80
N GLU A 257 -3.12 12.60 -15.21
CA GLU A 257 -3.27 11.29 -15.85
C GLU A 257 -4.63 10.67 -15.47
N LEU A 258 -5.27 9.99 -16.42
CA LEU A 258 -6.54 9.31 -16.20
C LEU A 258 -6.38 8.04 -15.36
N GLU A 259 -7.27 7.87 -14.38
CA GLU A 259 -7.37 6.70 -13.53
C GLU A 259 -8.83 6.20 -13.49
N ILE A 260 -8.99 4.89 -13.43
CA ILE A 260 -10.29 4.25 -13.18
C ILE A 260 -10.48 4.14 -11.67
N HIS A 261 -11.58 4.65 -11.15
CA HIS A 261 -11.89 4.62 -9.73
C HIS A 261 -13.09 3.71 -9.47
N VAL A 262 -12.93 2.80 -8.51
CA VAL A 262 -13.98 1.90 -8.02
C VAL A 262 -14.34 2.37 -6.62
N GLY A 263 -15.42 3.15 -6.54
CA GLY A 263 -15.96 3.66 -5.29
C GLY A 263 -17.15 2.86 -4.79
N ASN A 264 -17.97 3.49 -3.96
CA ASN A 264 -19.07 2.81 -3.27
C ASN A 264 -20.22 2.32 -4.17
N ARG A 265 -20.26 2.69 -5.45
CA ARG A 265 -21.19 2.15 -6.46
C ARG A 265 -20.56 1.04 -7.30
N GLY A 266 -19.24 0.99 -7.34
CA GLY A 266 -18.51 0.02 -8.14
C GLY A 266 -18.29 -1.28 -7.38
N ARG A 267 -18.12 -2.38 -8.12
CA ARG A 267 -17.72 -3.68 -7.56
C ARG A 267 -16.76 -4.40 -8.49
N ILE A 268 -15.99 -5.31 -7.91
CA ILE A 268 -15.01 -6.11 -8.61
C ILE A 268 -15.39 -7.57 -8.46
N LEU A 269 -15.39 -8.31 -9.57
CA LEU A 269 -15.74 -9.72 -9.62
C LEU A 269 -14.58 -10.48 -10.27
N HIS A 270 -14.14 -11.57 -9.65
CA HIS A 270 -13.25 -12.54 -10.32
C HIS A 270 -14.01 -13.24 -11.44
N VAL A 271 -13.41 -13.32 -12.63
CA VAL A 271 -14.04 -13.92 -13.81
C VAL A 271 -13.03 -14.75 -14.61
N ASP A 272 -13.50 -15.82 -15.24
CA ASP A 272 -12.68 -16.69 -16.10
C ASP A 272 -12.68 -16.23 -17.57
N ALA A 273 -12.64 -14.91 -17.80
CA ALA A 273 -12.63 -14.35 -19.14
C ALA A 273 -11.27 -14.61 -19.82
N LYS A 274 -11.27 -14.91 -21.12
CA LYS A 274 -10.03 -15.06 -21.89
C LYS A 274 -9.64 -13.71 -22.49
N LEU A 275 -8.54 -13.14 -22.01
CA LEU A 275 -7.89 -11.97 -22.59
C LEU A 275 -6.71 -12.42 -23.47
N ASN A 276 -6.54 -11.83 -24.65
CA ASN A 276 -5.43 -12.12 -25.54
C ASN A 276 -4.17 -11.33 -25.12
N LEU A 277 -3.62 -11.69 -23.98
CA LEU A 277 -2.46 -11.04 -23.37
C LEU A 277 -1.25 -11.98 -23.33
N PRO A 278 -0.02 -11.45 -23.40
CA PRO A 278 1.17 -12.25 -23.16
C PRO A 278 1.14 -12.83 -21.74
N GLU A 279 1.78 -13.98 -21.53
CA GLU A 279 1.94 -14.56 -20.20
C GLU A 279 2.65 -13.56 -19.28
N LEU A 280 2.23 -13.49 -18.01
CA LEU A 280 2.90 -12.62 -17.06
C LEU A 280 4.26 -13.22 -16.75
N GLU A 281 5.33 -12.49 -17.10
CA GLU A 281 6.66 -12.86 -16.64
C GLU A 281 6.68 -12.90 -15.10
N PRO A 282 7.38 -13.86 -14.49
CA PRO A 282 7.60 -13.87 -13.05
C PRO A 282 8.14 -12.51 -12.59
N GLU A 283 7.84 -12.12 -11.36
CA GLU A 283 8.43 -10.90 -10.79
C GLU A 283 9.95 -11.01 -10.89
N LYS A 284 10.58 -10.13 -11.69
CA LYS A 284 12.00 -10.24 -12.04
C LYS A 284 12.82 -9.88 -10.81
N GLU A 285 13.42 -10.89 -10.19
CA GLU A 285 14.47 -10.73 -9.20
C GLU A 285 15.75 -10.36 -9.95
N LEU A 286 16.24 -9.13 -9.75
CA LEU A 286 17.47 -8.66 -10.36
C LEU A 286 18.64 -8.78 -9.40
N LYS A 287 19.80 -9.09 -9.95
CA LYS A 287 21.09 -8.81 -9.29
C LYS A 287 21.40 -7.33 -9.35
N ILE A 288 22.16 -6.83 -8.38
CA ILE A 288 22.45 -5.40 -8.26
C ILE A 288 23.12 -4.84 -9.52
N ASN A 289 24.03 -5.58 -10.15
CA ASN A 289 24.71 -5.14 -11.37
C ASN A 289 23.82 -5.12 -12.64
N GLU A 290 22.62 -5.70 -12.60
CA GLU A 290 21.67 -5.71 -13.72
C GLU A 290 20.80 -4.45 -13.74
N ILE A 291 20.84 -3.64 -12.68
CA ILE A 291 19.98 -2.47 -12.51
C ILE A 291 20.56 -1.30 -13.30
N ASN A 292 19.74 -0.65 -14.14
CA ASN A 292 20.06 0.62 -14.80
C ASN A 292 19.20 1.76 -14.24
N SER A 293 19.37 2.99 -14.68
CA SER A 293 18.73 4.17 -14.07
C SER A 293 17.24 4.39 -14.43
N ILE A 294 16.61 3.52 -15.22
CA ILE A 294 15.23 3.69 -15.71
C ILE A 294 14.33 2.46 -15.52
N MET A 295 14.64 1.59 -14.55
CA MET A 295 13.87 0.38 -14.27
C MET A 295 12.77 0.64 -13.22
N THR A 296 11.63 -0.05 -13.36
CA THR A 296 10.52 0.00 -12.41
C THR A 296 9.94 -1.39 -12.17
N GLY A 297 9.34 -1.60 -10.99
CA GLY A 297 8.57 -2.81 -10.68
C GLY A 297 9.39 -4.09 -10.52
N PHE A 298 10.70 -3.97 -10.29
CA PHE A 298 11.59 -5.13 -10.10
C PHE A 298 11.74 -5.46 -8.61
N SER A 299 12.20 -6.69 -8.33
CA SER A 299 12.58 -7.11 -6.98
C SER A 299 14.09 -7.28 -6.88
N ILE A 300 14.65 -7.05 -5.70
CA ILE A 300 16.05 -7.35 -5.39
C ILE A 300 16.16 -7.97 -4.01
N SER A 301 17.18 -8.79 -3.82
CA SER A 301 17.57 -9.32 -2.51
C SER A 301 19.02 -8.96 -2.24
N GLY A 302 19.32 -8.48 -1.04
CA GLY A 302 20.67 -8.13 -0.66
C GLY A 302 20.84 -8.09 0.86
N ARG A 303 22.07 -8.11 1.32
CA ARG A 303 22.41 -7.88 2.72
C ARG A 303 22.61 -6.41 3.01
N VAL A 304 22.17 -5.98 4.18
CA VAL A 304 22.40 -4.64 4.69
C VAL A 304 23.88 -4.47 5.02
N LEU A 305 24.58 -3.67 4.21
CA LEU A 305 25.98 -3.31 4.46
C LEU A 305 26.10 -2.07 5.35
N GLN A 306 25.18 -1.12 5.17
CA GLN A 306 25.17 0.13 5.93
C GLN A 306 23.76 0.69 6.09
N ILE A 307 23.49 1.27 7.26
CA ILE A 307 22.22 1.94 7.59
C ILE A 307 22.48 3.43 7.80
N TYR A 308 21.68 4.27 7.15
CA TYR A 308 21.58 5.70 7.45
C TYR A 308 20.19 5.96 8.02
N GLY A 309 20.14 6.33 9.30
CA GLY A 309 18.90 6.56 10.05
C GLY A 309 17.99 7.64 9.46
N GLN A 310 16.79 7.75 10.04
CA GLN A 310 15.75 8.67 9.58
C GLN A 310 16.21 10.13 9.64
N ARG A 311 15.82 10.89 8.61
CA ARG A 311 16.04 12.33 8.50
C ARG A 311 14.83 13.00 7.83
N PRO A 312 14.48 14.22 8.23
CA PRO A 312 13.37 14.95 7.61
C PRO A 312 13.68 15.33 6.16
N TYR A 313 12.63 15.35 5.32
CA TYR A 313 12.62 15.95 3.99
C TYR A 313 11.31 16.73 3.78
N VAL A 314 11.18 17.45 2.66
CA VAL A 314 10.05 18.36 2.37
C VAL A 314 8.67 17.76 2.64
N ASN A 315 8.46 16.46 2.37
CA ASN A 315 7.15 15.81 2.49
C ASN A 315 7.13 14.63 3.48
N GLY A 316 8.04 14.59 4.47
CA GLY A 316 8.02 13.55 5.51
C GLY A 316 9.40 13.15 6.02
N LEU A 317 9.57 11.87 6.32
CA LEU A 317 10.84 11.28 6.74
C LEU A 317 11.43 10.45 5.61
N MET A 318 12.75 10.40 5.54
CA MET A 318 13.46 9.45 4.68
C MET A 318 14.59 8.77 5.44
N ALA A 319 14.91 7.54 5.07
CA ALA A 319 16.12 6.85 5.48
C ALA A 319 16.79 6.25 4.24
N SER A 320 17.98 5.70 4.39
CA SER A 320 18.63 4.98 3.30
C SER A 320 19.51 3.86 3.79
N LEU A 321 19.67 2.85 2.95
CA LEU A 321 20.52 1.69 3.18
C LEU A 321 21.54 1.56 2.04
N ILE A 322 22.63 0.86 2.30
CA ILE A 322 23.47 0.26 1.27
C ILE A 322 23.19 -1.24 1.32
N LEU A 323 22.61 -1.76 0.25
CA LEU A 323 22.44 -3.20 0.07
C LEU A 323 23.57 -3.73 -0.79
N GLY A 324 24.04 -4.94 -0.48
CA GLY A 324 25.02 -5.67 -1.28
C GLY A 324 24.57 -7.08 -1.61
N ASP A 325 24.99 -7.54 -2.77
CA ASP A 325 24.96 -8.93 -3.21
C ASP A 325 26.33 -9.30 -3.79
N GLU A 326 26.49 -10.50 -4.35
CA GLU A 326 27.77 -10.93 -4.93
C GLU A 326 28.17 -10.14 -6.19
N THR A 327 27.28 -9.31 -6.73
CA THR A 327 27.48 -8.57 -7.99
C THR A 327 27.78 -7.09 -7.79
N GLY A 328 27.40 -6.51 -6.66
CA GLY A 328 27.65 -5.10 -6.39
C GLY A 328 26.95 -4.56 -5.15
N THR A 329 26.96 -3.23 -5.01
CA THR A 329 26.23 -2.52 -3.96
C THR A 329 25.29 -1.48 -4.55
N ILE A 330 24.15 -1.24 -3.92
CA ILE A 330 23.23 -0.20 -4.34
C ILE A 330 22.66 0.58 -3.16
N ARG A 331 22.62 1.90 -3.33
CA ARG A 331 21.95 2.80 -2.40
C ARG A 331 20.44 2.61 -2.54
N THR A 332 19.79 2.31 -1.42
CA THR A 332 18.35 2.09 -1.34
C THR A 332 17.72 3.19 -0.50
N VAL A 333 16.80 3.96 -1.06
CA VAL A 333 16.11 5.06 -0.38
C VAL A 333 14.73 4.62 0.08
N LEU A 334 14.43 4.90 1.35
CA LEU A 334 13.20 4.52 2.03
C LEU A 334 12.44 5.78 2.41
N TRP A 335 11.15 5.83 2.06
CA TRP A 335 10.31 7.01 2.28
C TRP A 335 9.26 6.75 3.35
N ASN A 336 9.00 7.76 4.19
CA ASN A 336 7.90 7.81 5.15
C ASN A 336 7.86 6.54 6.02
N GLU A 337 6.74 5.83 6.06
CA GLU A 337 6.57 4.60 6.85
C GLU A 337 7.61 3.52 6.52
N LYS A 338 8.15 3.49 5.30
CA LYS A 338 9.21 2.53 4.93
C LYS A 338 10.54 2.86 5.60
N SER A 339 10.74 4.11 6.04
CA SER A 339 11.95 4.52 6.73
C SER A 339 12.03 3.99 8.16
N ASP A 340 10.90 3.59 8.78
CA ASP A 340 10.88 3.07 10.15
C ASP A 340 11.65 1.76 10.31
N ILE A 341 11.73 0.97 9.22
CA ILE A 341 12.40 -0.34 9.21
C ILE A 341 13.88 -0.25 9.62
N VAL A 342 14.53 0.91 9.46
CA VAL A 342 15.94 1.10 9.85
C VAL A 342 16.17 0.96 11.34
N ASN A 343 15.11 1.03 12.15
CA ASN A 343 15.13 0.80 13.59
C ASN A 343 14.97 -0.68 13.96
N GLU A 344 14.58 -1.53 13.00
CA GLU A 344 14.28 -2.96 13.20
C GLU A 344 15.35 -3.89 12.59
N ILE A 345 16.25 -3.34 11.76
CA ILE A 345 17.30 -4.08 11.05
C ILE A 345 18.69 -3.68 11.51
N LYS A 346 19.66 -4.57 11.29
CA LYS A 346 21.08 -4.34 11.54
C LYS A 346 21.94 -4.73 10.33
N ARG A 347 23.21 -4.31 10.36
CA ARG A 347 24.21 -4.73 9.38
C ARG A 347 24.27 -6.26 9.33
N GLY A 348 24.27 -6.82 8.12
CA GLY A 348 24.27 -8.25 7.83
C GLY A 348 22.88 -8.85 7.59
N ASP A 349 21.80 -8.18 7.98
CA ASP A 349 20.45 -8.69 7.75
C ASP A 349 20.15 -8.83 6.26
N ALA A 350 19.49 -9.95 5.91
CA ALA A 350 19.03 -10.20 4.56
C ALA A 350 17.65 -9.58 4.33
N ILE A 351 17.55 -8.76 3.28
CA ILE A 351 16.33 -8.04 2.94
C ILE A 351 15.98 -8.32 1.48
N ARG A 352 14.70 -8.57 1.23
CA ARG A 352 14.10 -8.56 -0.10
C ARG A 352 13.23 -7.33 -0.28
N ILE A 353 13.46 -6.60 -1.35
CA ILE A 353 12.64 -5.46 -1.75
C ILE A 353 11.84 -5.87 -2.98
N LYS A 354 10.53 -5.67 -2.92
CA LYS A 354 9.64 -5.84 -4.08
C LYS A 354 9.17 -4.51 -4.61
N ASN A 355 8.93 -4.46 -5.91
CA ASN A 355 8.41 -3.28 -6.61
C ASN A 355 9.28 -2.02 -6.36
N ALA A 356 10.59 -2.20 -6.45
CA ALA A 356 11.55 -1.10 -6.47
C ALA A 356 11.51 -0.37 -7.82
N TYR A 357 11.97 0.87 -7.82
CA TYR A 357 12.33 1.58 -9.04
C TYR A 357 13.70 2.23 -8.89
N SER A 358 14.43 2.36 -9.98
CA SER A 358 15.75 2.96 -10.02
C SER A 358 15.71 4.38 -10.56
N ARG A 359 16.72 5.17 -10.19
CA ARG A 359 16.98 6.51 -10.71
C ARG A 359 18.43 6.91 -10.46
N GLU A 360 18.88 7.95 -11.13
CA GLU A 360 20.12 8.65 -10.78
C GLU A 360 19.84 9.71 -9.71
N ASN A 361 20.73 9.81 -8.72
CA ASN A 361 20.68 10.88 -7.72
C ASN A 361 21.32 12.18 -8.27
N ILE A 362 21.36 13.24 -7.45
CA ILE A 362 21.93 14.54 -7.86
C ILE A 362 23.42 14.48 -8.24
N ASN A 363 24.12 13.43 -7.82
CA ASN A 363 25.53 13.17 -8.14
C ASN A 363 25.68 12.19 -9.32
N ASN A 364 24.60 11.89 -10.06
CA ASN A 364 24.54 10.88 -11.13
C ASN A 364 24.89 9.45 -10.67
N GLU A 365 24.76 9.15 -9.38
CA GLU A 365 24.94 7.79 -8.88
C GLU A 365 23.61 7.02 -8.96
N LEU A 366 23.68 5.77 -9.37
CA LEU A 366 22.54 4.87 -9.41
C LEU A 366 22.03 4.57 -7.99
N GLU A 367 20.75 4.80 -7.75
CA GLU A 367 20.05 4.41 -6.53
C GLU A 367 18.70 3.77 -6.84
N ILE A 368 18.18 2.98 -5.89
CA ILE A 368 16.82 2.45 -5.94
C ILE A 368 15.96 3.06 -4.85
N HIS A 369 14.66 3.04 -5.10
CA HIS A 369 13.65 3.65 -4.28
C HIS A 369 12.59 2.64 -3.93
N VAL A 370 12.25 2.59 -2.65
CA VAL A 370 11.08 1.87 -2.17
C VAL A 370 9.93 2.88 -2.12
N GLY A 371 9.20 2.98 -3.23
CA GLY A 371 8.03 3.84 -3.33
C GLY A 371 6.90 3.41 -2.39
N ARG A 372 5.79 4.14 -2.39
CA ARG A 372 4.57 3.83 -1.60
C ARG A 372 4.11 2.38 -1.72
N TYR A 373 4.32 1.78 -2.89
CA TYR A 373 3.90 0.42 -3.20
C TYR A 373 5.02 -0.62 -3.13
N GLY A 374 6.22 -0.21 -2.76
CA GLY A 374 7.33 -1.13 -2.53
C GLY A 374 7.11 -1.90 -1.23
N GLU A 375 7.48 -3.17 -1.22
CA GLU A 375 7.46 -4.01 -0.03
C GLU A 375 8.90 -4.27 0.40
N ILE A 376 9.16 -4.24 1.70
CA ILE A 376 10.45 -4.62 2.28
C ILE A 376 10.18 -5.80 3.18
N ILE A 377 10.83 -6.92 2.89
CA ILE A 377 10.67 -8.17 3.61
C ILE A 377 12.03 -8.47 4.23
N VAL A 378 12.12 -8.37 5.55
CA VAL A 378 13.28 -8.89 6.29
C VAL A 378 13.15 -10.39 6.33
N ASN A 379 14.05 -11.10 5.66
CA ASN A 379 13.98 -12.55 5.55
C ASN A 379 15.38 -13.15 5.59
N GLN A 380 15.72 -13.73 6.74
CA GLN A 380 17.02 -14.36 6.96
C GLN A 380 17.15 -15.71 6.23
N ASP A 381 16.04 -16.29 5.76
CA ASP A 381 16.02 -17.53 4.97
C ASP A 381 16.21 -17.27 3.45
N LEU A 382 16.54 -16.03 3.06
CA LEU A 382 16.98 -15.76 1.70
C LEU A 382 18.31 -16.48 1.44
N ASN A 383 18.39 -17.19 0.32
CA ASN A 383 19.61 -17.87 -0.12
C ASN A 383 20.66 -16.85 -0.64
N LEU A 384 21.16 -16.01 0.27
CA LEU A 384 22.19 -15.01 0.03
C LEU A 384 23.50 -15.45 0.74
N PRO A 385 24.67 -15.29 0.10
CA PRO A 385 25.97 -15.50 0.75
C PRO A 385 26.06 -14.68 2.03
N SER A 386 26.85 -15.11 3.00
CA SER A 386 27.09 -14.40 4.28
C SER A 386 27.59 -12.96 4.06
N LEU A 387 27.50 -12.12 5.10
CA LEU A 387 28.02 -10.75 5.04
C LEU A 387 29.50 -10.72 4.65
N GLU A 388 30.30 -11.61 5.23
CA GLU A 388 31.73 -11.71 4.94
C GLU A 388 32.00 -12.16 3.50
N GLU A 389 31.25 -13.14 2.98
CA GLU A 389 31.37 -13.55 1.58
C GLU A 389 30.99 -12.43 0.62
N ILE A 390 29.93 -11.67 0.91
CA ILE A 390 29.53 -10.50 0.11
C ILE A 390 30.63 -9.44 0.14
N GLU A 391 31.09 -9.04 1.33
CA GLU A 391 32.14 -8.01 1.46
C GLU A 391 33.42 -8.41 0.74
N ASN A 392 33.84 -9.67 0.85
CA ASN A 392 34.99 -10.19 0.11
C ASN A 392 34.75 -10.20 -1.41
N SER A 393 33.55 -10.56 -1.87
CA SER A 393 33.21 -10.55 -3.30
C SER A 393 33.17 -9.15 -3.92
N LEU A 394 33.00 -8.12 -3.10
CA LEU A 394 32.99 -6.71 -3.52
C LEU A 394 34.39 -6.11 -3.62
N ILE A 395 35.40 -6.74 -3.02
CA ILE A 395 36.77 -6.21 -3.02
C ILE A 395 37.28 -6.12 -4.47
N ARG A 396 37.72 -4.93 -4.87
CA ARG A 396 38.40 -4.70 -6.14
C ARG A 396 39.76 -4.09 -5.87
N GLU A 397 40.82 -4.75 -6.32
CA GLU A 397 42.16 -4.17 -6.29
C GLU A 397 42.27 -3.11 -7.39
N LYS A 398 42.71 -1.91 -7.01
CA LYS A 398 42.91 -0.78 -7.92
C LYS A 398 44.26 -0.13 -7.63
N ASP A 399 44.88 0.37 -8.68
CA ASP A 399 45.96 1.36 -8.56
C ASP A 399 45.39 2.70 -8.12
N ILE A 400 46.16 3.49 -7.36
CA ILE A 400 45.71 4.77 -6.80
C ILE A 400 45.24 5.73 -7.90
N VAL A 401 45.92 5.77 -9.05
CA VAL A 401 45.53 6.63 -10.18
C VAL A 401 44.17 6.28 -10.78
N SER A 402 43.70 5.05 -10.58
CA SER A 402 42.43 4.53 -11.15
C SER A 402 41.24 4.67 -10.18
N LEU A 403 41.45 5.33 -9.04
CA LEU A 403 40.40 5.59 -8.07
C LEU A 403 39.44 6.67 -8.58
N GLU A 404 38.15 6.38 -8.49
CA GLU A 404 37.07 7.26 -8.93
C GLU A 404 36.20 7.71 -7.75
N ARG A 405 35.49 8.82 -7.93
CA ARG A 405 34.55 9.31 -6.90
C ARG A 405 33.46 8.25 -6.68
N GLY A 406 33.22 7.91 -5.42
CA GLY A 406 32.18 6.94 -5.05
C GLY A 406 32.64 5.48 -5.04
N ASP A 407 33.89 5.19 -5.40
CA ASP A 407 34.48 3.85 -5.24
C ASP A 407 34.32 3.35 -3.80
N ARG A 408 33.94 2.09 -3.64
CA ARG A 408 33.76 1.40 -2.35
C ARG A 408 34.39 0.02 -2.43
N TYR A 409 34.80 -0.52 -1.28
CA TYR A 409 35.46 -1.82 -1.19
C TYR A 409 36.69 -1.92 -2.09
N VAL A 410 37.40 -0.81 -2.30
CA VAL A 410 38.63 -0.80 -3.11
C VAL A 410 39.81 -1.14 -2.22
N LYS A 411 40.60 -2.12 -2.65
CA LYS A 411 41.88 -2.46 -2.04
C LYS A 411 42.97 -1.70 -2.78
N ILE A 412 43.74 -0.90 -2.04
CA ILE A 412 44.95 -0.27 -2.54
C ILE A 412 46.15 -0.72 -1.69
N SER A 413 47.32 -0.78 -2.31
CA SER A 413 48.58 -1.15 -1.66
C SER A 413 49.64 -0.13 -2.00
N GLY A 414 50.42 0.30 -1.01
CA GLY A 414 51.45 1.32 -1.22
C GLY A 414 52.31 1.56 0.01
N LYS A 415 53.19 2.55 -0.07
CA LYS A 415 54.06 3.00 1.02
C LYS A 415 53.48 4.25 1.67
N ILE A 416 53.55 4.31 2.99
CA ILE A 416 53.27 5.56 3.71
C ILE A 416 54.45 6.51 3.46
N VAL A 417 54.23 7.59 2.71
CA VAL A 417 55.29 8.55 2.34
C VAL A 417 55.26 9.82 3.18
N ASP A 418 54.11 10.16 3.77
CA ASP A 418 53.97 11.28 4.70
C ASP A 418 52.85 11.03 5.72
N ILE A 419 52.91 11.73 6.85
CA ILE A 419 51.90 11.68 7.91
C ILE A 419 51.51 13.11 8.28
N GLU A 420 50.20 13.37 8.36
CA GLU A 420 49.70 14.71 8.67
C GLU A 420 49.83 15.03 10.16
N MET A 421 50.98 15.58 10.56
CA MET A 421 51.25 15.97 11.95
C MET A 421 50.30 17.08 12.47
N GLY A 422 49.77 17.95 11.61
CA GLY A 422 48.95 19.10 12.04
C GLY A 422 47.50 18.80 12.41
N LYS A 423 47.08 17.53 12.40
CA LYS A 423 45.71 17.11 12.71
C LYS A 423 45.65 16.45 14.08
N ARG A 424 44.58 16.72 14.82
CA ARG A 424 44.34 16.09 16.12
C ARG A 424 44.22 14.58 15.95
N LEU A 425 45.05 13.84 16.69
CA LEU A 425 45.05 12.38 16.71
C LEU A 425 43.83 11.80 17.44
N ILE A 426 43.33 12.51 18.46
CA ILE A 426 42.15 12.09 19.24
C ILE A 426 40.93 12.90 18.82
N TYR A 427 39.80 12.21 18.66
CA TYR A 427 38.49 12.82 18.52
C TYR A 427 37.47 12.13 19.44
N MET A 428 36.44 12.89 19.82
CA MET A 428 35.44 12.46 20.78
C MET A 428 34.16 12.03 20.08
N THR A 429 33.58 10.90 20.49
CA THR A 429 32.35 10.35 19.90
C THR A 429 31.26 10.10 20.92
N CYS A 430 30.01 10.12 20.47
CA CYS A 430 28.84 9.81 21.27
C CYS A 430 28.77 8.29 21.56
N PRO A 431 28.54 7.86 22.82
CA PRO A 431 28.43 6.45 23.18
C PRO A 431 27.19 5.76 22.58
N ASN A 432 26.14 6.54 22.29
CA ASN A 432 24.88 6.03 21.76
C ASN A 432 24.93 5.80 20.24
N CYS A 433 25.35 6.82 19.47
CA CYS A 433 25.34 6.75 18.00
C CYS A 433 26.73 6.65 17.33
N GLY A 434 27.82 6.76 18.10
CA GLY A 434 29.20 6.69 17.59
C GLY A 434 29.67 7.89 16.76
N ARG A 435 28.83 8.91 16.52
CA ARG A 435 29.24 10.10 15.76
C ARG A 435 30.08 11.05 16.59
N SER A 436 30.91 11.85 15.92
CA SER A 436 31.68 12.90 16.57
C SER A 436 30.78 13.88 17.32
N VAL A 437 31.20 14.29 18.52
CA VAL A 437 30.47 15.23 19.38
C VAL A 437 31.17 16.59 19.42
N GLN A 438 30.42 17.63 19.77
CA GLN A 438 30.95 18.98 19.94
C GLN A 438 31.10 19.33 21.41
N ASN A 439 32.20 19.98 21.76
CA ASN A 439 32.39 20.54 23.09
C ASN A 439 31.81 21.96 23.11
N LEU A 440 30.76 22.18 23.91
CA LEU A 440 30.10 23.49 24.04
C LEU A 440 30.59 24.28 25.27
N GLY A 441 31.72 23.89 25.85
CA GLY A 441 32.37 24.53 27.00
C GLY A 441 31.86 24.06 28.37
N LEU A 442 30.58 23.67 28.49
CA LEU A 442 29.98 23.12 29.72
C LEU A 442 29.84 21.59 29.70
N GLY A 443 30.10 20.97 28.55
CA GLY A 443 29.88 19.54 28.32
C GLY A 443 30.04 19.19 26.85
N TRP A 444 29.82 17.92 26.53
CA TRP A 444 29.83 17.41 25.16
C TRP A 444 28.40 17.16 24.70
N PHE A 445 28.07 17.70 23.53
CA PHE A 445 26.74 17.60 22.94
C PHE A 445 26.78 16.78 21.65
N CYS A 446 25.84 15.85 21.52
CA CYS A 446 25.64 15.08 20.30
C CYS A 446 24.52 15.71 19.47
N GLU A 447 24.85 16.37 18.36
CA GLU A 447 23.82 16.95 17.47
C GLU A 447 22.87 15.91 16.89
N PHE A 448 23.35 14.69 16.66
CA PHE A 448 22.55 13.62 16.08
C PHE A 448 21.52 13.06 17.07
N CYS A 449 21.92 12.86 18.33
CA CYS A 449 21.02 12.37 19.38
C CYS A 449 20.27 13.52 20.08
N SER A 450 20.70 14.76 19.84
CA SER A 450 20.18 15.97 20.48
C SER A 450 20.21 15.91 22.01
N GLU A 451 21.29 15.36 22.56
CA GLU A 451 21.48 15.16 24.00
C GLU A 451 22.93 15.42 24.43
N ASP A 452 23.11 15.80 25.70
CA ASP A 452 24.41 15.87 26.36
C ASP A 452 24.92 14.46 26.66
N VAL A 453 26.21 14.22 26.42
CA VAL A 453 26.82 12.89 26.54
C VAL A 453 28.20 12.95 27.20
N GLU A 454 28.60 11.85 27.83
CA GLU A 454 30.01 11.60 28.14
C GLU A 454 30.68 10.94 26.93
N PRO A 455 31.65 11.60 26.28
CA PRO A 455 32.19 11.09 25.03
C PRO A 455 33.19 9.96 25.22
N ILE A 456 33.30 9.12 24.19
CA ILE A 456 34.33 8.09 24.08
C ILE A 456 35.46 8.63 23.18
N PRO A 457 36.72 8.68 23.67
CA PRO A 457 37.87 9.07 22.87
C PRO A 457 38.19 7.99 21.83
N ASN A 458 38.58 8.42 20.63
CA ASN A 458 38.95 7.54 19.52
C ASN A 458 40.12 8.14 18.74
N ILE A 459 40.90 7.28 18.07
CA ILE A 459 42.03 7.71 17.24
C ILE A 459 41.59 7.97 15.79
N VAL A 460 42.11 9.04 15.20
CA VAL A 460 42.06 9.31 13.76
C VAL A 460 43.47 9.52 13.23
N PHE A 461 43.85 8.72 12.23
CA PHE A 461 45.17 8.74 11.63
C PHE A 461 45.07 9.12 10.15
N SER A 462 45.69 10.26 9.78
CA SER A 462 45.73 10.76 8.40
C SER A 462 47.15 10.72 7.85
N PHE A 463 47.33 10.14 6.66
CA PHE A 463 48.64 9.96 6.04
C PHE A 463 48.52 9.93 4.51
N ILE A 464 49.65 10.06 3.82
CA ILE A 464 49.74 9.94 2.36
C ILE A 464 50.27 8.55 2.03
N LEU A 465 49.51 7.80 1.24
CA LEU A 465 49.91 6.52 0.68
C LEU A 465 50.30 6.72 -0.78
N GLU A 466 51.44 6.16 -1.18
CA GLU A 466 51.94 6.22 -2.56
C GLU A 466 52.16 4.81 -3.10
N ASP A 467 51.70 4.58 -4.32
CA ASP A 467 52.02 3.40 -5.12
C ASP A 467 52.85 3.79 -6.34
N ASN A 468 53.08 2.86 -7.27
CA ASN A 468 53.88 3.16 -8.48
C ASN A 468 53.16 4.09 -9.48
N THR A 469 51.89 4.43 -9.25
CA THR A 469 51.04 5.18 -10.17
C THR A 469 50.72 6.58 -9.67
N SER A 470 50.46 6.77 -8.38
CA SER A 470 50.07 8.04 -7.78
C SER A 470 50.15 7.99 -6.25
N SER A 471 49.75 9.08 -5.60
CA SER A 471 49.60 9.16 -4.16
C SER A 471 48.22 9.70 -3.77
N ILE A 472 47.70 9.25 -2.62
CA ILE A 472 46.39 9.65 -2.11
C ILE A 472 46.43 9.86 -0.61
N ARG A 473 45.64 10.83 -0.15
CA ARG A 473 45.37 11.02 1.27
C ARG A 473 44.48 9.88 1.79
N VAL A 474 44.95 9.20 2.83
CA VAL A 474 44.24 8.11 3.49
C VAL A 474 43.90 8.52 4.92
N VAL A 475 42.66 8.27 5.34
CA VAL A 475 42.18 8.53 6.70
C VAL A 475 41.66 7.25 7.32
N SER A 476 42.29 6.85 8.42
CA SER A 476 41.91 5.69 9.22
C SER A 476 41.32 6.14 10.55
N PHE A 477 40.31 5.43 11.04
CA PHE A 477 39.60 5.76 12.28
C PHE A 477 39.56 4.56 13.22
N ARG A 478 39.52 4.83 14.53
CA ARG A 478 39.32 3.86 15.62
C ARG A 478 40.33 2.71 15.55
N GLU A 479 39.87 1.47 15.71
CA GLU A 479 40.67 0.25 15.68
C GLU A 479 41.56 0.13 14.43
N ASN A 480 41.11 0.62 13.26
CA ASN A 480 41.94 0.61 12.05
C ASN A 480 43.10 1.60 12.17
N ALA A 481 42.91 2.74 12.85
CA ALA A 481 43.97 3.68 13.12
C ALA A 481 44.95 3.11 14.17
N GLU A 482 44.43 2.49 15.22
CA GLU A 482 45.22 1.81 16.26
C GLU A 482 46.12 0.72 15.66
N LYS A 483 45.57 -0.13 14.77
CA LYS A 483 46.34 -1.16 14.04
C LYS A 483 47.49 -0.58 13.20
N LEU A 484 47.26 0.59 12.59
CA LEU A 484 48.29 1.24 11.77
C LEU A 484 49.39 1.84 12.63
N ILE A 485 49.01 2.61 13.66
CA ILE A 485 49.93 3.31 14.57
C ILE A 485 50.67 2.31 15.47
N GLY A 486 50.03 1.21 15.85
CA GLY A 486 50.52 0.27 16.85
C GLY A 486 50.40 0.80 18.29
N MET A 487 49.45 1.70 18.55
CA MET A 487 49.08 2.17 19.88
C MET A 487 47.57 2.24 20.01
N ASP A 488 47.04 1.90 21.17
CA ASP A 488 45.63 2.14 21.49
C ASP A 488 45.36 3.57 21.98
N VAL A 489 44.10 3.94 22.11
CA VAL A 489 43.70 5.30 22.54
C VAL A 489 44.18 5.64 23.96
N GLU A 490 44.28 4.66 24.86
CA GLU A 490 44.74 4.89 26.23
C GLU A 490 46.23 5.19 26.26
N GLU A 491 47.04 4.43 25.53
CA GLU A 491 48.48 4.67 25.35
C GLU A 491 48.73 6.06 24.76
N VAL A 492 48.00 6.44 23.72
CA VAL A 492 48.11 7.77 23.12
C VAL A 492 47.77 8.87 24.14
N MET A 493 46.67 8.73 24.89
CA MET A 493 46.29 9.70 25.92
C MET A 493 47.33 9.80 27.05
N ASN A 494 47.90 8.67 27.48
CA ASN A 494 48.96 8.64 28.49
C ASN A 494 50.20 9.40 28.03
N ILE A 495 50.65 9.18 26.79
CA ILE A 495 51.79 9.90 26.21
C ILE A 495 51.54 11.41 26.21
N ILE A 496 50.37 11.84 25.72
CA ILE A 496 50.01 13.27 25.68
C ILE A 496 49.94 13.85 27.10
N GLY A 497 49.38 13.10 28.06
CA GLY A 497 49.32 13.50 29.46
C GLY A 497 50.69 13.68 30.10
N GLU A 498 51.64 12.80 29.81
CA GLU A 498 53.00 12.85 30.34
C GLU A 498 53.83 13.97 29.71
N THR A 499 53.74 14.17 28.39
CA THR A 499 54.61 15.11 27.66
C THR A 499 53.99 16.50 27.48
N GLN A 500 52.67 16.62 27.65
CA GLN A 500 51.89 17.82 27.32
C GLN A 500 52.01 18.23 25.84
N ASP A 501 52.37 17.29 24.96
CA ASP A 501 52.50 17.50 23.52
C ASP A 501 51.58 16.53 22.75
N GLU A 502 50.57 17.07 22.07
CA GLU A 502 49.60 16.31 21.27
C GLU A 502 50.26 15.56 20.09
N LEU A 503 51.45 15.99 19.64
CA LEU A 503 52.16 15.42 18.49
C LEU A 503 53.12 14.30 18.87
N GLU A 504 53.51 14.23 20.15
CA GLU A 504 54.50 13.28 20.64
C GLU A 504 54.14 11.81 20.32
N PRO A 505 52.89 11.34 20.46
CA PRO A 505 52.54 9.98 20.07
C PRO A 505 52.91 9.66 18.62
N LEU A 506 52.64 10.59 17.70
CA LEU A 506 52.99 10.43 16.28
C LEU A 506 54.49 10.54 16.04
N ASN A 507 55.18 11.45 16.73
CA ASN A 507 56.65 11.58 16.63
C ASN A 507 57.34 10.26 16.99
N ARG A 508 56.86 9.54 18.02
CA ARG A 508 57.45 8.25 18.45
C ARG A 508 57.34 7.12 17.43
N VAL A 509 56.31 7.13 16.59
CA VAL A 509 56.09 6.08 15.57
C VAL A 509 56.43 6.50 14.16
N ARG A 510 56.63 7.80 13.91
CA ARG A 510 56.86 8.36 12.58
C ARG A 510 57.90 7.59 11.78
N ASP A 511 59.08 7.38 12.35
CA ASP A 511 60.19 6.71 11.65
C ASP A 511 59.91 5.24 11.33
N LYS A 512 59.01 4.59 12.08
CA LYS A 512 58.57 3.20 11.82
C LYS A 512 57.46 3.12 10.79
N LEU A 513 56.66 4.19 10.65
CA LEU A 513 55.52 4.25 9.75
C LEU A 513 55.92 4.72 8.37
N ILE A 514 56.80 5.72 8.26
CA ILE A 514 57.30 6.19 6.96
C ILE A 514 58.04 5.06 6.25
N ASN A 515 57.78 4.91 4.94
CA ASN A 515 58.22 3.83 4.07
C ASN A 515 57.67 2.42 4.38
N ARG A 516 56.76 2.29 5.37
CA ARG A 516 56.07 1.02 5.60
C ARG A 516 55.11 0.74 4.45
N GLU A 517 55.23 -0.44 3.85
CA GLU A 517 54.24 -0.96 2.90
C GLU A 517 53.00 -1.46 3.65
N ILE A 518 51.84 -1.03 3.20
CA ILE A 518 50.55 -1.46 3.74
C ILE A 518 49.55 -1.72 2.62
N SER A 519 48.55 -2.55 2.91
CA SER A 519 47.36 -2.70 2.08
C SER A 519 46.13 -2.34 2.91
N VAL A 520 45.24 -1.55 2.33
CA VAL A 520 44.01 -1.12 3.00
C VAL A 520 42.83 -1.29 2.05
N ILE A 521 41.69 -1.65 2.62
CA ILE A 521 40.40 -1.64 1.95
C ILE A 521 39.65 -0.41 2.43
N GLY A 522 39.07 0.34 1.49
CA GLY A 522 38.33 1.54 1.86
C GLY A 522 37.34 2.00 0.81
N ARG A 523 36.86 3.21 1.04
CA ARG A 523 35.93 3.94 0.18
C ARG A 523 36.49 5.31 -0.16
N VAL A 524 36.32 5.72 -1.42
CA VAL A 524 36.79 7.00 -1.92
C VAL A 524 35.74 8.07 -1.64
N ARG A 525 36.18 9.13 -0.98
CA ARG A 525 35.38 10.31 -0.67
C ARG A 525 35.99 11.51 -1.39
N TYR A 526 35.13 12.35 -1.96
CA TYR A 526 35.57 13.66 -2.45
C TYR A 526 35.57 14.67 -1.30
N ASN A 527 36.68 15.39 -1.15
CA ASN A 527 36.85 16.44 -0.16
C ASN A 527 36.65 17.79 -0.83
N GLU A 528 35.52 18.44 -0.54
CA GLU A 528 35.13 19.73 -1.13
C GLU A 528 36.11 20.87 -0.79
N PHE A 529 36.81 20.80 0.35
CA PHE A 529 37.73 21.85 0.77
C PHE A 529 39.05 21.80 -0.01
N SER A 530 39.54 20.60 -0.31
CA SER A 530 40.81 20.41 -1.03
C SER A 530 40.64 20.16 -2.52
N ASP A 531 39.40 20.03 -3.01
CA ASP A 531 39.09 19.62 -4.39
C ASP A 531 39.84 18.34 -4.83
N GLN A 532 40.00 17.40 -3.89
CA GLN A 532 40.71 16.14 -4.11
C GLN A 532 39.93 14.97 -3.54
N ILE A 533 40.19 13.78 -4.07
CA ILE A 533 39.69 12.53 -3.48
C ILE A 533 40.61 12.07 -2.35
N GLU A 534 40.00 11.45 -1.34
CA GLU A 534 40.69 10.80 -0.23
C GLU A 534 40.10 9.41 -0.01
N LEU A 535 40.91 8.48 0.50
CA LEU A 535 40.44 7.15 0.88
C LEU A 535 40.12 7.12 2.37
N ILE A 536 38.91 6.71 2.72
CA ILE A 536 38.56 6.38 4.11
C ILE A 536 38.72 4.87 4.30
N VAL A 537 39.54 4.48 5.28
CA VAL A 537 39.84 3.06 5.56
C VAL A 537 38.65 2.39 6.23
N ASP A 538 38.21 1.30 5.63
CA ASP A 538 37.22 0.38 6.18
C ASP A 538 37.90 -0.82 6.86
N ASN A 539 39.03 -1.30 6.32
CA ASN A 539 39.82 -2.37 6.92
C ASN A 539 41.32 -2.23 6.58
N VAL A 540 42.17 -2.65 7.51
CA VAL A 540 43.63 -2.76 7.33
C VAL A 540 43.96 -4.24 7.21
N LEU A 541 44.73 -4.62 6.17
CA LEU A 541 45.06 -6.01 5.86
C LEU A 541 46.35 -6.51 6.53
#